data_AF-A0A1C5VEA7-F1
#
_entry.id   AF-A0A1C5VEA7-F1
#
_cell.length_a   1.000
_cell.length_b   1.000
_cell.length_c   1.000
_cell.angle_alpha   90.00
_cell.angle_beta   90.00
_cell.angle_gamma   90.00
#
_symmetry.space_group_name_H-M   'P 1'
#
loop_
_entity.id
_entity.type
_entity.pdbx_description
1 polymer ?
#
loop_
_entity_poly.entity_id
_entity_poly.type
_entity_poly.pdbx_seq_one_letter_code
_entity_poly.pdbx_strand_id
1 'polypeptide(L)' 'MQIKLIKEPDNEHDKEAIKAVLEPLGTIGYVANSPYTVLGECMSAGRLYDKIGKQAIGTIKIVTGNGIICAVSTKKKK' A
#
# COMPACT_ATOMS: atom_id res chain seq x y z
N MET A 1 6.36 12.44 5.22
CA MET A 1 6.20 11.25 6.07
C MET A 1 6.26 10.00 5.21
N GLN A 2 6.98 8.97 5.63
CA GLN A 2 7.15 7.72 4.87
C GLN A 2 6.62 6.53 5.68
N ILE A 3 6.02 5.58 4.97
CA ILE A 3 5.53 4.31 5.51
C ILE A 3 6.10 3.15 4.71
N LYS A 4 6.20 1.98 5.34
CA LYS A 4 6.56 0.73 4.69
C LYS A 4 5.29 0.07 4.15
N LEU A 5 5.34 -0.37 2.90
CA LEU A 5 4.31 -1.19 2.27
C LEU A 5 4.85 -2.61 2.18
N ILE A 6 4.20 -3.59 2.82
CA ILE A 6 4.71 -4.96 2.96
C ILE A 6 3.67 -5.94 2.46
N LYS A 7 4.04 -6.80 1.50
CA LYS A 7 3.16 -7.88 1.01
C LYS A 7 2.85 -8.88 2.11
N GLU A 8 1.60 -9.33 2.19
CA GLU A 8 1.12 -10.34 3.14
C GLU A 8 0.43 -11.49 2.40
N PRO A 9 1.20 -12.42 1.79
CA PRO A 9 0.63 -13.51 1.00
C PRO A 9 -0.18 -14.52 1.84
N ASP A 10 0.07 -14.57 3.15
CA ASP A 10 -0.59 -15.45 4.10
C ASP A 10 -1.84 -14.81 4.74
N ASN A 11 -2.31 -13.67 4.21
CA ASN A 11 -3.53 -13.02 4.69
C ASN A 11 -4.76 -13.91 4.43
N GLU A 12 -5.62 -14.04 5.44
CA GLU A 12 -6.78 -14.95 5.41
C GLU A 12 -7.86 -14.55 4.40
N HIS A 13 -7.92 -13.26 4.05
CA HIS A 13 -8.96 -12.71 3.17
C HIS A 13 -8.48 -12.46 1.75
N ASP A 14 -7.25 -11.95 1.59
CA ASP A 14 -6.71 -11.51 0.31
C ASP A 14 -5.21 -11.83 0.20
N LYS A 15 -4.84 -12.80 -0.63
CA LYS A 15 -3.44 -13.19 -0.87
C LYS A 15 -2.59 -12.09 -1.51
N GLU A 16 -3.21 -11.02 -2.01
CA GLU A 16 -2.54 -9.84 -2.56
C GLU A 16 -2.54 -8.66 -1.58
N ALA A 17 -2.88 -8.90 -0.30
CA ALA A 17 -2.88 -7.86 0.72
C ALA A 17 -1.50 -7.21 0.87
N ILE A 18 -1.50 -5.88 1.02
CA ILE A 18 -0.30 -5.08 1.28
C ILE A 18 -0.54 -4.27 2.55
N LYS A 19 0.21 -4.59 3.61
CA LYS A 19 0.21 -3.87 4.89
C LYS A 19 0.87 -2.51 4.74
N ALA A 20 0.22 -1.48 5.28
CA ALA A 20 0.83 -0.18 5.53
C ALA A 20 1.36 -0.15 6.97
N VAL A 21 2.67 0.03 7.13
CA VAL A 21 3.36 -0.03 8.42
C VAL A 21 4.09 1.28 8.68
N LEU A 22 3.87 1.86 9.86
CA LEU A 22 4.56 3.04 10.36
C LEU A 22 5.35 2.65 11.61
N GLU A 23 6.66 2.85 11.61
CA GLU A 23 7.50 2.53 12.78
C GLU A 23 7.53 3.69 13.78
N PRO A 24 7.47 3.42 15.10
CA PRO A 24 7.35 2.12 15.76
C PRO A 24 5.90 1.61 15.95
N LEU A 25 4.89 2.32 15.43
CA LEU A 25 3.46 2.07 15.68
C LEU A 25 2.96 0.69 15.18
N GLY A 26 3.61 0.13 14.15
CA GLY A 26 3.22 -1.14 13.53
C GLY A 26 2.27 -0.95 12.34
N THR A 27 1.41 -1.93 12.10
CA THR A 27 0.45 -1.89 10.99
C THR A 27 -0.64 -0.86 11.25
N ILE A 28 -0.72 0.15 10.38
CA ILE A 28 -1.71 1.24 10.47
C ILE A 28 -2.88 1.06 9.48
N GLY A 29 -2.82 0.05 8.62
CA GLY A 29 -3.87 -0.28 7.67
C GLY A 29 -3.38 -1.12 6.51
N TYR A 30 -4.17 -1.15 5.45
CA TYR A 30 -3.92 -1.93 4.23
C TYR A 30 -4.14 -1.05 2.99
N VAL A 31 -3.47 -1.40 1.89
CA VAL A 31 -3.72 -0.77 0.58
C VAL A 31 -5.11 -1.18 0.10
N ALA A 32 -5.90 -0.22 -0.37
CA ALA A 32 -7.23 -0.45 -0.89
C ALA A 32 -7.19 -1.36 -2.14
N ASN A 33 -7.97 -2.45 -2.15
CA ASN A 33 -8.01 -3.36 -3.30
C ASN A 33 -9.31 -3.25 -4.14
N SER A 34 -10.39 -2.71 -3.58
CA SER A 34 -11.69 -2.64 -4.24
C SER A 34 -11.89 -1.29 -4.95
N PRO A 35 -12.57 -1.24 -6.12
CA PRO A 35 -12.89 0.01 -6.80
C PRO A 35 -13.66 1.01 -5.92
N TYR A 36 -14.44 0.51 -4.96
CA TYR A 36 -15.22 1.34 -4.03
C TYR A 36 -14.38 1.96 -2.91
N THR A 37 -13.18 1.43 -2.66
CA THR A 37 -12.28 1.90 -1.58
C THR A 37 -11.04 2.62 -2.10
N VAL A 38 -10.71 2.44 -3.38
CA VAL A 38 -9.64 3.19 -4.05
C VAL A 38 -10.07 4.63 -4.24
N LEU A 39 -9.21 5.57 -3.85
CA LEU A 39 -9.47 7.00 -3.97
C LEU A 39 -8.99 7.53 -5.33
N GLY A 40 -9.90 8.12 -6.10
CA GLY A 40 -9.58 8.73 -7.40
C GLY A 40 -8.93 7.75 -8.38
N GLU A 41 -7.88 8.18 -9.07
CA GLU A 41 -7.14 7.38 -10.05
C GLU A 41 -5.96 6.59 -9.43
N CYS A 42 -6.00 6.33 -8.12
CA CYS A 42 -4.96 5.57 -7.44
C CYS A 42 -4.91 4.10 -7.88
N MET A 43 -3.78 3.45 -7.61
CA MET A 43 -3.61 2.02 -7.88
C MET A 43 -4.21 1.18 -6.76
N SER A 44 -4.94 0.12 -7.11
CA SER A 44 -5.39 -0.90 -6.15
C SER A 44 -4.24 -1.75 -5.63
N ALA A 45 -4.46 -2.46 -4.52
CA ALA A 45 -3.49 -3.39 -3.94
C ALA A 45 -3.03 -4.42 -4.96
N GLY A 46 -3.93 -5.13 -5.66
CA GLY A 46 -3.55 -6.13 -6.67
C GLY A 46 -2.67 -5.55 -7.78
N ARG A 47 -3.04 -4.40 -8.36
CA ARG A 47 -2.22 -3.74 -9.39
C ARG A 47 -0.87 -3.28 -8.87
N LEU A 48 -0.81 -2.84 -7.62
CA LEU A 48 0.44 -2.44 -6.98
C LEU A 48 1.29 -3.67 -6.65
N TYR A 49 0.67 -4.78 -6.27
CA TYR A 49 1.30 -6.04 -5.90
C TYR A 49 2.21 -6.53 -7.01
N ASP A 50 1.76 -6.52 -8.26
CA ASP A 50 2.56 -6.91 -9.43
C ASP A 50 3.78 -6.02 -9.68
N LYS A 51 3.75 -4.78 -9.19
CA LYS A 51 4.77 -3.75 -9.47
C LYS A 51 5.83 -3.60 -8.38
N ILE A 52 5.58 -4.11 -7.18
CA ILE A 52 6.49 -3.98 -6.04
C ILE A 52 7.13 -5.32 -5.66
N GLY A 53 8.31 -5.24 -5.02
CA GLY A 53 8.94 -6.39 -4.38
C GLY A 53 8.20 -6.83 -3.11
N LYS A 54 8.89 -7.55 -2.22
CA LYS A 54 8.34 -7.91 -0.90
C LYS A 54 7.95 -6.68 -0.07
N GLN A 55 8.67 -5.59 -0.26
CA GLN A 55 8.46 -4.31 0.41
C GLN A 55 8.64 -3.15 -0.56
N ALA A 56 7.95 -2.04 -0.28
CA ALA A 56 8.13 -0.76 -0.93
C ALA A 56 8.00 0.38 0.09
N ILE A 57 8.44 1.58 -0.30
CA ILE A 57 8.25 2.79 0.51
C ILE A 57 7.14 3.62 -0.10
N GLY A 58 6.13 3.92 0.71
CA GLY A 58 5.07 4.87 0.40
C GLY A 58 5.41 6.23 1.02
N THR A 59 5.46 7.28 0.21
CA THR A 59 5.54 8.67 0.70
C THR A 59 4.14 9.24 0.72
N ILE A 60 3.67 9.63 1.90
CA ILE A 60 2.34 10.24 2.06
C ILE A 60 2.35 11.59 1.35
N LYS A 61 1.36 11.78 0.47
CA LYS A 61 1.16 13.02 -0.29
C LYS A 61 -0.05 13.80 0.21
N ILE A 62 -1.15 13.10 0.47
CA ILE A 62 -2.42 13.71 0.86
C ILE A 62 -3.08 12.84 1.93
N VAL A 63 -3.62 13.47 2.97
CA VAL A 63 -4.47 12.85 3.98
C VAL A 63 -5.87 13.44 3.81
N THR A 64 -6.87 12.58 3.71
CA THR A 64 -8.28 12.96 3.54
C THR A 64 -9.13 12.28 4.62
N GLY A 65 -10.38 12.70 4.79
CA GLY A 65 -11.32 12.00 5.66
C GLY A 65 -11.62 10.56 5.23
N ASN A 66 -11.40 10.23 3.95
CA ASN A 66 -11.70 8.92 3.37
C ASN A 66 -10.47 8.01 3.23
N GLY A 67 -9.28 8.50 3.59
CA GLY A 67 -8.03 7.72 3.49
C GLY A 67 -6.81 8.54 3.12
N ILE A 68 -5.70 7.83 2.90
CA ILE A 68 -4.36 8.41 2.67
C ILE A 68 -3.88 8.05 1.28
N ILE A 69 -3.45 9.05 0.52
CA ILE A 69 -2.85 8.87 -0.81
C ILE A 69 -1.33 8.91 -0.69
N CYS A 70 -0.70 7.86 -1.21
CA CYS A 70 0.76 7.71 -1.19
C CYS A 70 1.33 7.64 -2.60
N ALA A 71 2.49 8.28 -2.79
CA ALA A 71 3.36 8.00 -3.93
C ALA A 71 4.30 6.85 -3.56
N VAL A 72 4.34 5.80 -4.37
CA VAL A 72 5.18 4.61 -4.11
C VAL A 72 6.49 4.72 -4.89
N SER A 73 7.62 4.59 -4.19
CA SER A 73 8.94 4.51 -4.82
C SER A 73 9.26 3.06 -5.13
N THR A 74 9.16 2.67 -6.40
CA THR A 74 9.60 1.34 -6.86
C THR A 74 11.06 1.42 -7.31
N LYS A 75 11.95 0.65 -6.67
CA LYS A 75 13.26 0.39 -7.28
C LYS A 75 13.01 -0.54 -8.45
N LYS A 76 13.13 -0.05 -9.69
CA LYS A 76 13.14 -0.94 -10.87
C LYS A 76 14.25 -1.97 -10.65
N LYS A 77 13.90 -3.26 -10.62
CA LYS A 77 14.89 -4.31 -10.83
C LYS A 77 15.48 -4.06 -12.22
N LYS A 78 16.78 -3.77 -12.28
CA LYS A 78 17.54 -3.80 -13.54
C LYS A 78 17.66 -5.24 -14.01
#